data_AF-A0A8H3L3D9-F1
#
_entry.id   AF-A0A8H3L3D9-F1
#
_cell.length_a   1.000
_cell.length_b   1.000
_cell.length_c   1.000
_cell.angle_alpha   90.00
_cell.angle_beta   90.00
_cell.angle_gamma   90.00
#
_symmetry.space_group_name_H-M   'P 1'
#
loop_
_entity.id
_entity.type
_entity.pdbx_description
1 polymer ?
#
loop_
_entity_poly.entity_id
_entity_poly.type
_entity_poly.pdbx_seq_one_letter_code
_entity_poly.pdbx_strand_id
1 'polypeptide(L)'
;MSKLNKDVLFLIFEELKEDSKSLFSCLMVNRIWCETVIPILWKNPWCYNINYHNKNSLYFVITSYLSDDVRKSLIRKKILLPPILHQPILFDYLSFCRNFDIDILNAIISIGNSDLHNQSFLQQEIYNLFMRKCPELKYLNISSIKHQIFYFPEAKARLESLCELKCNTSIDSSYFYGLASICQNIQSLNIINKIMKVNHGRSL
;
A
#
# COMPACT_ATOMS: atom_id res chain seq x y z
N MET A 1 -24.70 -27.56 -12.33
CA MET A 1 -24.27 -26.22 -12.78
C MET A 1 -22.95 -26.37 -13.53
N SER A 2 -22.85 -25.81 -14.73
CA SER A 2 -21.58 -25.77 -15.48
C SER A 2 -20.52 -25.07 -14.63
N LYS A 3 -19.37 -25.72 -14.43
CA LYS A 3 -18.21 -25.08 -13.79
C LYS A 3 -17.67 -24.05 -14.79
N LEU A 4 -17.96 -22.78 -14.56
CA LEU A 4 -17.22 -21.69 -15.22
C LEU A 4 -15.74 -21.82 -14.88
N ASN A 5 -14.88 -21.75 -15.89
CA ASN A 5 -13.42 -21.73 -15.69
C ASN A 5 -13.02 -20.45 -14.91
N LYS A 6 -11.99 -20.55 -14.07
CA LYS A 6 -11.40 -19.43 -13.33
C LYS A 6 -11.04 -18.26 -14.24
N ASP A 7 -10.55 -18.51 -15.44
CA ASP A 7 -10.18 -17.44 -16.39
C ASP A 7 -11.40 -16.61 -16.81
N VAL A 8 -12.53 -17.28 -17.05
CA VAL A 8 -13.79 -16.60 -17.40
C VAL A 8 -14.33 -15.83 -16.21
N LEU A 9 -14.28 -16.42 -15.00
CA LEU A 9 -14.67 -15.72 -13.77
C LEU A 9 -13.80 -14.48 -13.52
N PHE A 10 -12.48 -14.58 -13.76
CA PHE A 10 -11.57 -13.47 -13.61
C PHE A 10 -11.94 -12.30 -14.52
N LEU A 11 -12.22 -12.57 -15.80
CA LEU A 11 -12.67 -11.55 -16.74
C LEU A 11 -14.00 -10.91 -16.29
N ILE A 12 -14.97 -11.70 -15.83
CA ILE A 12 -16.24 -11.18 -15.31
C ILE A 12 -16.01 -10.29 -14.08
N PHE A 13 -15.13 -10.69 -13.16
CA PHE A 13 -14.87 -9.92 -11.95
C PHE A 13 -14.02 -8.67 -12.19
N GLU A 14 -13.14 -8.64 -13.19
CA GLU A 14 -12.40 -7.41 -13.56
C GLU A 14 -13.36 -6.32 -14.06
N GLU A 15 -14.48 -6.67 -14.70
CA GLU A 15 -15.54 -5.70 -15.05
C GLU A 15 -16.21 -5.10 -13.80
N LEU A 16 -16.16 -5.80 -12.66
CA LEU A 16 -16.69 -5.33 -11.38
C LEU A 16 -15.66 -4.61 -10.51
N LYS A 17 -14.45 -4.31 -11.02
CA LYS A 17 -13.37 -3.69 -10.23
C LYS A 17 -13.77 -2.38 -9.52
N GLU A 18 -14.65 -1.60 -10.13
CA GLU A 18 -15.16 -0.34 -9.56
C GLU A 18 -16.32 -0.58 -8.57
N ASP A 19 -16.98 -1.73 -8.63
CA ASP A 19 -18.02 -2.16 -7.69
C ASP A 19 -17.46 -3.13 -6.64
N SER A 20 -16.66 -2.55 -5.74
CA SER A 20 -16.07 -3.27 -4.61
C SER A 20 -17.10 -4.04 -3.77
N LYS A 21 -18.34 -3.55 -3.64
CA LYS A 21 -19.38 -4.21 -2.83
C LYS A 21 -19.74 -5.56 -3.46
N SER A 22 -19.97 -5.58 -4.77
CA SER A 22 -20.25 -6.82 -5.50
C SER A 22 -19.08 -7.78 -5.44
N LEU A 23 -17.84 -7.30 -5.56
CA LEU A 23 -16.65 -8.15 -5.39
C LEU A 23 -16.56 -8.76 -3.98
N PHE A 24 -16.81 -7.99 -2.92
CA PHE A 24 -16.85 -8.53 -1.56
C PHE A 24 -17.94 -9.59 -1.38
N SER A 25 -19.11 -9.42 -1.99
CA SER A 25 -20.16 -10.44 -1.98
C SER A 25 -19.72 -11.73 -2.70
N CYS A 26 -18.96 -11.61 -3.79
CA CYS A 26 -18.44 -12.77 -4.53
C CYS A 26 -17.51 -13.66 -3.70
N LEU A 27 -16.80 -13.11 -2.70
CA LEU A 27 -15.93 -13.88 -1.80
C LEU A 27 -16.68 -14.96 -1.01
N MET A 28 -17.98 -14.75 -0.76
CA MET A 28 -18.81 -15.64 0.07
C MET A 28 -19.54 -16.72 -0.72
N VAL A 29 -19.43 -16.72 -2.06
CA VAL A 29 -20.18 -17.65 -2.92
C VAL A 29 -19.59 -19.07 -2.85
N ASN A 30 -18.29 -19.21 -3.13
CA ASN A 30 -17.56 -20.47 -2.98
C ASN A 30 -16.04 -20.21 -3.04
N ARG A 31 -15.25 -21.25 -2.77
CA ARG A 31 -13.78 -21.18 -2.79
C ARG A 31 -13.19 -20.71 -4.11
N ILE A 32 -13.73 -21.12 -5.26
CA ILE A 32 -13.22 -20.74 -6.59
C ILE A 32 -13.41 -19.24 -6.80
N TRP A 33 -14.58 -18.70 -6.44
CA TRP A 33 -14.88 -17.27 -6.55
C TRP A 33 -13.98 -16.46 -5.62
N CYS A 34 -13.84 -16.89 -4.36
CA CYS A 34 -12.93 -16.27 -3.40
C CYS A 34 -11.49 -16.20 -3.93
N GLU A 35 -10.93 -17.33 -4.38
CA GLU A 35 -9.57 -17.40 -4.94
C GLU A 35 -9.38 -16.51 -6.18
N THR A 36 -10.44 -16.27 -6.96
CA THR A 36 -10.38 -15.47 -8.20
C THR A 36 -10.50 -13.97 -7.92
N VAL A 37 -11.32 -13.58 -6.92
CA VAL A 37 -11.60 -12.18 -6.58
C VAL A 37 -10.50 -11.56 -5.72
N ILE A 38 -9.86 -12.33 -4.84
CA ILE A 38 -8.82 -11.80 -3.93
C ILE A 38 -7.70 -11.05 -4.69
N PRO A 39 -7.12 -11.56 -5.78
CA PRO A 39 -6.13 -10.83 -6.56
C PRO A 39 -6.64 -9.50 -7.12
N ILE A 40 -7.91 -9.42 -7.50
CA ILE A 40 -8.54 -8.19 -8.04
C ILE A 40 -8.69 -7.15 -6.92
N LEU A 41 -9.25 -7.56 -5.78
CA LEU A 41 -9.41 -6.67 -4.61
C LEU A 41 -8.08 -6.18 -4.05
N TRP A 42 -7.07 -7.05 -4.03
CA TRP A 42 -5.74 -6.72 -3.49
C TRP A 42 -4.81 -6.09 -4.50
N LYS A 43 -5.21 -5.96 -5.78
CA LYS A 43 -4.48 -5.15 -6.77
C LYS A 43 -4.36 -3.71 -6.27
N ASN A 44 -5.47 -3.12 -5.80
CA ASN A 44 -5.51 -1.82 -5.11
C ASN A 44 -6.30 -1.92 -3.79
N PRO A 45 -5.67 -2.30 -2.67
CA PRO A 45 -6.39 -2.42 -1.40
C PRO A 45 -6.72 -1.05 -0.76
N TRP A 46 -6.30 0.05 -1.40
CA TRP A 46 -6.34 1.42 -0.90
C TRP A 46 -7.44 2.29 -1.52
N CYS A 47 -8.21 1.76 -2.48
CA CYS A 47 -9.19 2.54 -3.23
C CYS A 47 -10.61 2.53 -2.64
N TYR A 48 -10.80 1.96 -1.45
CA TYR A 48 -12.14 1.84 -0.86
C TYR A 48 -12.47 3.05 0.00
N ASN A 49 -13.72 3.52 -0.09
CA ASN A 49 -14.22 4.61 0.75
C ASN A 49 -14.50 4.13 2.18
N ILE A 50 -13.44 3.80 2.92
CA ILE A 50 -13.46 3.28 4.28
C ILE A 50 -12.48 4.03 5.17
N ASN A 51 -12.75 4.06 6.48
CA ASN A 51 -11.80 4.59 7.45
C ASN A 51 -10.68 3.58 7.73
N TYR A 52 -9.50 3.81 7.16
CA TYR A 52 -8.31 2.97 7.33
C TYR A 52 -7.65 3.08 8.72
N HIS A 53 -7.90 4.14 9.49
CA HIS A 53 -7.38 4.31 10.86
C HIS A 53 -7.95 3.30 11.86
N ASN A 54 -9.05 2.61 11.52
CA ASN A 54 -9.67 1.60 12.37
C ASN A 54 -9.77 0.24 11.65
N LYS A 55 -8.77 -0.09 10.84
CA LYS A 55 -8.69 -1.39 10.13
C LYS A 55 -7.64 -2.30 10.74
N ASN A 56 -7.93 -2.76 11.97
CA ASN A 56 -7.09 -3.71 12.70
C ASN A 56 -6.78 -4.97 11.88
N SER A 57 -7.73 -5.43 11.05
CA SER A 57 -7.52 -6.57 10.14
C SER A 57 -6.45 -6.31 9.08
N LEU A 58 -6.37 -5.11 8.51
CA LEU A 58 -5.32 -4.75 7.55
C LEU A 58 -3.97 -4.60 8.25
N TYR A 59 -3.95 -3.93 9.40
CA TYR A 59 -2.74 -3.84 10.22
C TYR A 59 -2.20 -5.23 10.58
N PHE A 60 -3.11 -6.14 10.96
CA PHE A 60 -2.79 -7.53 11.22
C PHE A 60 -2.21 -8.26 10.01
N VAL A 61 -2.88 -8.18 8.86
CA VAL A 61 -2.40 -8.81 7.63
C VAL A 61 -1.00 -8.29 7.28
N ILE A 62 -0.78 -6.97 7.26
CA ILE A 62 0.52 -6.39 6.92
C ILE A 62 1.61 -6.83 7.91
N THR A 63 1.35 -6.74 9.21
CA THR A 63 2.34 -7.10 10.24
C THR A 63 2.61 -8.61 10.34
N SER A 64 1.72 -9.45 9.81
CA SER A 64 1.94 -10.91 9.75
C SER A 64 3.08 -11.32 8.83
N TYR A 65 3.47 -10.47 7.88
CA TYR A 65 4.62 -10.73 6.99
C TYR A 65 5.97 -10.32 7.60
N LEU A 66 5.98 -9.67 8.77
CA LEU A 66 7.21 -9.28 9.44
C LEU A 66 7.91 -10.53 10.00
N SER A 67 9.22 -10.65 9.75
CA SER A 67 10.04 -11.72 10.32
C SER A 67 10.07 -11.65 11.86
N ASP A 68 10.28 -12.79 12.51
CA ASP A 68 10.34 -12.88 13.97
C ASP A 68 11.35 -11.92 14.61
N ASP A 69 12.51 -11.69 13.98
CA ASP A 69 13.54 -10.79 14.51
C ASP A 69 13.09 -9.32 14.49
N VAL A 70 12.46 -8.88 13.40
CA VAL A 70 11.84 -7.56 13.29
C VAL A 70 10.73 -7.41 14.34
N ARG A 71 9.87 -8.44 14.49
CA ARG A 71 8.80 -8.44 15.50
C ARG A 71 9.34 -8.31 16.92
N LYS A 72 10.37 -9.08 17.29
CA LYS A 72 11.07 -8.97 18.59
C LYS A 72 11.64 -7.57 18.81
N SER A 73 12.26 -6.98 17.78
CA SER A 73 12.79 -5.61 17.84
C SER A 73 11.70 -4.57 18.07
N LEU A 74 10.56 -4.71 17.39
CA LEU A 74 9.39 -3.83 17.54
C LEU A 74 8.77 -3.94 18.95
N ILE A 75 8.63 -5.15 19.48
CA ILE A 75 8.12 -5.39 20.85
C ILE A 75 9.05 -4.74 21.88
N ARG A 76 10.38 -4.86 21.72
CA ARG A 76 11.35 -4.20 22.59
C ARG A 76 11.21 -2.68 22.58
N LYS A 77 10.77 -2.10 21.47
CA LYS A 77 10.44 -0.66 21.32
C LYS A 77 9.02 -0.31 21.79
N LYS A 78 8.31 -1.22 22.47
CA LYS A 78 6.95 -1.05 23.00
C LYS A 78 5.88 -0.77 21.92
N ILE A 79 6.10 -1.25 20.70
CA ILE A 79 5.10 -1.17 19.62
C ILE A 79 4.10 -2.32 19.79
N LEU A 80 2.80 -2.01 19.71
CA LEU A 80 1.73 -2.99 19.84
C LEU A 80 1.64 -3.79 18.54
N LEU A 81 2.10 -5.04 18.59
CA LEU A 81 1.91 -6.00 17.51
C LEU A 81 0.78 -6.96 17.85
N PRO A 82 0.01 -7.41 16.86
CA PRO A 82 -0.96 -8.47 17.09
C PRO A 82 -0.26 -9.77 17.49
N PRO A 83 -0.95 -10.67 18.21
CA PRO A 83 -0.41 -11.96 18.57
C PRO A 83 0.01 -12.74 17.32
N ILE A 84 1.06 -13.55 17.47
CA ILE A 84 1.54 -14.43 16.39
C ILE A 84 0.44 -15.46 16.11
N LEU A 85 0.05 -15.58 14.85
CA LEU A 85 -0.80 -16.70 14.44
C LEU A 85 0.03 -17.96 14.36
N HIS A 86 -0.49 -19.05 14.91
CA HIS A 86 0.00 -20.39 14.61
C HIS A 86 -0.41 -20.87 13.20
N GLN A 87 -1.37 -20.19 12.57
CA GLN A 87 -1.88 -20.55 11.25
C GLN A 87 -1.43 -19.54 10.19
N PRO A 88 -0.93 -19.99 9.02
CA PRO A 88 -0.51 -19.08 7.96
C PRO A 88 -1.71 -18.28 7.42
N ILE A 89 -1.43 -17.07 6.95
CA ILE A 89 -2.38 -16.29 6.16
C ILE A 89 -2.85 -17.09 4.95
N LEU A 90 -4.14 -16.98 4.64
CA LEU A 90 -4.79 -17.81 3.61
C LEU A 90 -4.26 -17.54 2.19
N PHE A 91 -3.85 -16.29 1.94
CA PHE A 91 -3.35 -15.84 0.64
C PHE A 91 -2.09 -14.98 0.84
N ASP A 92 -1.18 -15.00 -0.14
CA ASP A 92 -0.09 -14.03 -0.22
C ASP A 92 -0.62 -12.71 -0.79
N TYR A 93 -1.42 -12.01 0.01
CA TYR A 93 -2.07 -10.75 -0.32
C TYR A 93 -1.12 -9.69 -0.91
N LEU A 94 0.09 -9.55 -0.36
CA LEU A 94 1.05 -8.54 -0.83
C LEU A 94 1.58 -8.85 -2.23
N SER A 95 1.63 -10.12 -2.63
CA SER A 95 2.01 -10.53 -3.99
C SER A 95 1.04 -10.05 -5.08
N PHE A 96 -0.19 -9.69 -4.72
CA PHE A 96 -1.18 -9.14 -5.65
C PHE A 96 -1.14 -7.61 -5.72
N CYS A 97 -0.55 -6.95 -4.73
CA CYS A 97 -0.60 -5.50 -4.57
C CYS A 97 0.25 -4.77 -5.61
N ARG A 98 -0.39 -3.88 -6.38
CA ARG A 98 0.24 -3.07 -7.43
C ARG A 98 0.28 -1.58 -7.10
N ASN A 99 -0.25 -1.19 -5.95
CA ASN A 99 -0.37 0.21 -5.56
C ASN A 99 0.28 0.42 -4.20
N PHE A 100 1.00 1.52 -4.01
CA PHE A 100 1.65 1.84 -2.75
C PHE A 100 1.23 3.23 -2.29
N ASP A 101 0.28 3.30 -1.35
CA ASP A 101 -0.23 4.56 -0.82
C ASP A 101 0.28 4.84 0.60
N ILE A 102 1.23 5.77 0.71
CA ILE A 102 1.88 6.08 1.98
C ILE A 102 0.94 6.71 3.00
N ASP A 103 -0.03 7.52 2.56
CA ASP A 103 -0.96 8.16 3.48
C ASP A 103 -1.84 7.10 4.17
N ILE A 104 -2.35 6.15 3.38
CA ILE A 104 -3.17 5.05 3.87
C ILE A 104 -2.35 4.08 4.73
N LEU A 105 -1.12 3.76 4.31
CA LEU A 105 -0.23 2.92 5.14
C LEU A 105 0.08 3.58 6.48
N ASN A 106 0.36 4.89 6.50
CA ASN A 106 0.58 5.61 7.75
C ASN A 106 -0.67 5.60 8.65
N ALA A 107 -1.87 5.69 8.05
CA ALA A 107 -3.13 5.55 8.78
C ALA A 107 -3.26 4.16 9.42
N ILE A 108 -2.96 3.09 8.69
CA ILE A 108 -3.00 1.72 9.22
C ILE A 108 -1.93 1.52 10.31
N ILE A 109 -0.71 2.05 10.11
CA ILE A 109 0.40 1.93 11.05
C ILE A 109 0.08 2.63 12.37
N SER A 110 -0.68 3.73 12.34
CA SER A 110 -1.08 4.47 13.55
C SER A 110 -1.91 3.63 14.54
N ILE A 111 -2.48 2.51 14.10
CA ILE A 111 -3.17 1.53 14.96
C ILE A 111 -2.19 0.88 15.95
N GLY A 112 -0.97 0.57 15.49
CA GLY A 112 0.03 -0.15 16.27
C GLY A 112 0.77 0.68 17.30
N ASN A 113 0.82 2.00 17.12
CA ASN A 113 1.45 2.91 18.08
C ASN A 113 1.04 4.37 17.82
N SER A 114 0.70 5.09 18.89
CA SER A 114 0.45 6.54 18.86
C SER A 114 1.71 7.37 19.08
N ASP A 115 2.82 6.78 19.52
CA ASP A 115 4.10 7.46 19.71
C ASP A 115 4.84 7.66 18.38
N LEU A 116 5.01 8.93 17.99
CA LEU A 116 5.61 9.39 16.74
C LEU A 116 7.04 8.86 16.51
N HIS A 117 7.85 8.72 17.55
CA HIS A 117 9.25 8.30 17.37
C HIS A 117 9.34 6.82 16.97
N ASN A 118 8.58 5.97 17.66
CA ASN A 118 8.52 4.54 17.40
C ASN A 118 7.76 4.22 16.10
N GLN A 119 6.84 5.08 15.69
CA GLN A 119 6.10 4.97 14.43
C GLN A 119 7.06 4.98 13.21
N SER A 120 8.12 5.79 13.24
CA SER A 120 9.08 5.89 12.11
C SER A 120 9.80 4.57 11.81
N PHE A 121 10.15 3.81 12.86
CA PHE A 121 10.83 2.53 12.68
C PHE A 121 9.89 1.46 12.09
N LEU A 122 8.66 1.37 12.60
CA LEU A 122 7.65 0.48 12.04
C LEU A 122 7.31 0.84 10.59
N GLN A 123 7.22 2.14 10.29
CA GLN A 123 7.00 2.67 8.95
C GLN A 123 8.11 2.23 7.99
N GLN A 124 9.38 2.36 8.38
CA GLN A 124 10.51 1.90 7.58
C GLN A 124 10.47 0.39 7.31
N GLU A 125 10.20 -0.43 8.32
CA GLU A 125 10.09 -1.89 8.16
C GLU A 125 8.94 -2.30 7.24
N ILE A 126 7.79 -1.63 7.35
CA ILE A 126 6.65 -1.88 6.46
C ILE A 126 6.96 -1.42 5.04
N TYR A 127 7.61 -0.26 4.83
CA TYR A 127 7.96 0.18 3.49
C TYR A 127 8.93 -0.77 2.80
N ASN A 128 9.95 -1.22 3.55
CA ASN A 128 10.88 -2.23 3.08
C ASN A 128 10.16 -3.54 2.74
N LEU A 129 9.25 -3.99 3.60
CA LEU A 129 8.42 -5.17 3.37
C LEU A 129 7.64 -5.07 2.05
N PHE A 130 7.02 -3.92 1.76
CA PHE A 130 6.29 -3.70 0.52
C PHE A 130 7.21 -3.73 -0.70
N MET A 131 8.41 -3.14 -0.64
CA MET A 131 9.38 -3.24 -1.75
C MET A 131 9.84 -4.68 -1.99
N ARG A 132 9.97 -5.48 -0.93
CA ARG A 132 10.36 -6.89 -1.04
C ARG A 132 9.25 -7.77 -1.62
N LYS A 133 8.02 -7.62 -1.09
CA LYS A 133 6.90 -8.54 -1.32
C LYS A 133 5.98 -8.13 -2.46
N CYS A 134 5.75 -6.85 -2.64
CA CYS A 134 4.92 -6.41 -3.75
C CYS A 134 5.69 -6.62 -5.06
N PRO A 135 5.00 -7.07 -6.11
CA PRO A 135 5.58 -7.15 -7.45
C PRO A 135 5.71 -5.73 -8.05
N GLU A 136 5.84 -5.63 -9.38
CA GLU A 136 5.82 -4.35 -10.12
C GLU A 136 4.69 -3.42 -9.67
N LEU A 137 5.06 -2.25 -9.13
CA LEU A 137 4.12 -1.21 -8.71
C LEU A 137 3.73 -0.34 -9.91
N LYS A 138 2.46 0.06 -9.95
CA LYS A 138 1.87 0.92 -10.98
C LYS A 138 1.48 2.30 -10.44
N TYR A 139 1.14 2.39 -9.15
CA TYR A 139 0.82 3.64 -8.46
C TYR A 139 1.68 3.80 -7.21
N LEU A 140 2.10 5.04 -6.96
CA LEU A 140 2.84 5.44 -5.78
C LEU A 140 2.33 6.79 -5.29
N ASN A 141 1.81 6.85 -4.06
CA ASN A 141 1.55 8.11 -3.37
C ASN A 141 2.64 8.36 -2.33
N ILE A 142 3.41 9.44 -2.49
CA ILE A 142 4.48 9.88 -1.58
C ILE A 142 4.11 11.10 -0.75
N SER A 143 2.83 11.48 -0.69
CA SER A 143 2.39 12.74 -0.05
C SER A 143 2.83 12.89 1.42
N SER A 144 2.92 11.81 2.18
CA SER A 144 3.42 11.83 3.57
C SER A 144 4.72 11.03 3.74
N ILE A 145 5.56 11.03 2.71
CA ILE A 145 6.84 10.32 2.73
C ILE A 145 7.78 10.87 3.80
N LYS A 146 8.39 9.97 4.57
CA LYS A 146 9.44 10.29 5.56
C LYS A 146 10.75 9.53 5.32
N HIS A 147 10.71 8.45 4.54
CA HIS A 147 11.85 7.56 4.30
C HIS A 147 12.13 7.49 2.80
N GLN A 148 13.39 7.46 2.40
CA GLN A 148 13.77 7.38 0.99
C GLN A 148 13.60 5.94 0.48
N ILE A 149 12.39 5.61 0.00
CA ILE A 149 12.03 4.24 -0.42
C ILE A 149 12.90 3.71 -1.56
N PHE A 150 13.49 4.60 -2.36
CA PHE A 150 14.34 4.25 -3.49
C PHE A 150 15.70 3.66 -3.09
N TYR A 151 16.08 3.67 -1.82
CA TYR A 151 17.28 2.99 -1.32
C TYR A 151 17.06 1.55 -0.87
N PHE A 152 15.82 1.05 -0.85
CA PHE A 152 15.60 -0.35 -0.52
C PHE A 152 16.14 -1.27 -1.64
N PRO A 153 16.71 -2.45 -1.31
CA PRO A 153 17.40 -3.29 -2.30
C PRO A 153 16.55 -3.65 -3.52
N GLU A 154 15.26 -3.89 -3.31
CA GLU A 154 14.30 -4.29 -4.34
C GLU A 154 13.57 -3.10 -4.98
N ALA A 155 13.80 -1.86 -4.52
CA ALA A 155 13.04 -0.68 -4.94
C ALA A 155 13.13 -0.46 -6.46
N LYS A 156 14.30 -0.66 -7.06
CA LYS A 156 14.48 -0.53 -8.52
C LYS A 156 13.52 -1.42 -9.29
N ALA A 157 13.51 -2.72 -8.97
CA ALA A 157 12.66 -3.70 -9.64
C ALA A 157 11.15 -3.46 -9.40
N ARG A 158 10.78 -2.77 -8.31
CA ARG A 158 9.36 -2.47 -8.03
C ARG A 158 8.88 -1.17 -8.65
N LEU A 159 9.77 -0.18 -8.73
CA LEU A 159 9.43 1.18 -9.14
C LEU A 159 9.74 1.46 -10.63
N GLU A 160 10.54 0.63 -11.30
CA GLU A 160 10.83 0.79 -12.74
C GLU A 160 9.57 0.77 -13.60
N SER A 161 8.55 0.02 -13.16
CA SER A 161 7.27 -0.16 -13.85
C SER A 161 6.22 0.88 -13.49
N LEU A 162 6.57 1.88 -12.67
CA LEU A 162 5.64 2.85 -12.10
C LEU A 162 5.04 3.76 -13.18
N CYS A 163 3.71 3.85 -13.21
CA CYS A 163 2.95 4.63 -14.19
C CYS A 163 2.36 5.91 -13.58
N GLU A 164 1.98 5.89 -12.31
CA GLU A 164 1.33 7.00 -11.63
C GLU A 164 2.06 7.38 -10.35
N LEU A 165 2.37 8.68 -10.23
CA LEU A 165 2.97 9.27 -9.04
C LEU A 165 2.03 10.35 -8.48
N LYS A 166 1.68 10.22 -7.20
CA LYS A 166 0.97 11.24 -6.43
C LYS A 166 1.90 11.84 -5.38
N CYS A 167 2.00 13.16 -5.35
CA CYS A 167 2.90 13.89 -4.46
C CYS A 167 2.27 15.23 -4.04
N ASN A 168 3.01 16.02 -3.25
CA ASN A 168 2.58 17.38 -2.92
C ASN A 168 3.77 18.35 -2.90
N THR A 169 3.44 19.64 -2.89
CA THR A 169 4.42 20.73 -2.97
C THR A 169 5.30 20.91 -1.73
N SER A 170 5.06 20.17 -0.64
CA SER A 170 5.91 20.21 0.56
C SER A 170 7.08 19.22 0.54
N ILE A 171 7.13 18.32 -0.44
CA ILE A 171 8.20 17.33 -0.58
C ILE A 171 9.45 18.00 -1.14
N ASP A 172 10.61 17.68 -0.55
CA ASP A 172 11.89 18.20 -0.98
C ASP A 172 12.21 17.78 -2.44
N SER A 173 12.68 18.75 -3.24
CA SER A 173 13.02 18.53 -4.65
C SER A 173 14.03 17.40 -4.88
N SER A 174 14.95 17.18 -3.93
CA SER A 174 15.97 16.14 -4.00
C SER A 174 15.38 14.73 -3.99
N TYR A 175 14.19 14.55 -3.42
CA TYR A 175 13.47 13.27 -3.43
C TYR A 175 13.08 12.84 -4.85
N PHE A 176 12.66 13.81 -5.67
CA PHE A 176 12.28 13.55 -7.06
C PHE A 176 13.48 13.18 -7.92
N TYR A 177 14.68 13.66 -7.61
CA TYR A 177 15.90 13.25 -8.31
C TYR A 177 16.17 11.75 -8.11
N GLY A 178 16.04 11.27 -6.87
CA GLY A 178 16.17 9.84 -6.55
C GLY A 178 15.14 8.99 -7.30
N LEU A 179 13.86 9.37 -7.25
CA LEU A 179 12.80 8.67 -7.99
C LEU A 179 12.99 8.70 -9.50
N ALA A 180 13.36 9.84 -10.07
CA ALA A 180 13.55 10.00 -11.52
C ALA A 180 14.67 9.11 -12.07
N SER A 181 15.63 8.70 -11.24
CA SER A 181 16.67 7.75 -11.66
C SER A 181 16.13 6.32 -11.88
N ILE A 182 14.98 5.98 -11.29
CA ILE A 182 14.39 4.64 -11.32
C ILE A 182 13.10 4.62 -12.16
N CYS A 183 12.19 5.56 -11.91
CA CYS A 183 10.85 5.58 -12.47
C CYS A 183 10.84 6.22 -13.88
N GLN A 184 11.09 5.41 -14.91
CA GLN A 184 11.18 5.90 -16.30
C GLN A 184 9.84 5.86 -17.07
N ASN A 185 8.79 5.28 -16.49
CA ASN A 185 7.53 4.99 -17.17
C ASN A 185 6.33 5.81 -16.64
N ILE A 186 6.58 6.92 -15.93
CA ILE A 186 5.52 7.76 -15.37
C ILE A 186 4.70 8.39 -16.50
N GLN A 187 3.40 8.15 -16.48
CA GLN A 187 2.40 8.65 -17.43
C GLN A 187 1.44 9.65 -16.76
N SER A 188 1.24 9.53 -15.45
CA SER A 188 0.35 10.39 -14.68
C SER A 188 1.08 10.95 -13.46
N LEU A 189 1.02 12.27 -13.28
CA LEU A 189 1.62 12.99 -12.16
C LEU A 189 0.56 13.85 -11.47
N ASN A 190 0.20 13.47 -10.25
CA ASN A 190 -0.83 14.13 -9.44
C ASN A 190 -0.18 14.95 -8.31
N ILE A 191 -0.15 16.28 -8.46
CA ILE A 191 0.50 17.18 -7.48
C ILE A 191 -0.56 17.91 -6.65
N ILE A 192 -0.54 17.69 -5.34
CA ILE A 192 -1.38 18.44 -4.39
C ILE A 192 -0.64 19.69 -3.93
N ASN A 193 -1.22 20.86 -4.12
CA ASN A 193 -0.64 22.09 -3.56
C ASN A 193 -0.97 22.21 -2.06
N LYS A 194 0.03 22.01 -1.18
CA LYS A 194 -0.09 22.23 0.27
C LYS A 194 0.46 23.60 0.72
N ILE A 195 1.24 24.28 -0.12
CA ILE A 195 1.81 25.58 0.21
C ILE A 195 0.75 26.65 -0.06
N MET A 196 0.03 27.05 0.99
CA MET A 196 -0.84 28.23 1.00
C MET A 196 0.00 29.49 1.24
N LYS A 197 0.95 29.82 0.35
CA LYS A 197 1.41 31.21 0.28
C LYS A 197 0.35 31.96 -0.51
N VAL A 198 -0.59 32.59 0.22
CA VAL A 198 -1.47 33.61 -0.35
C VAL A 198 -0.54 34.69 -0.88
N ASN A 199 -0.46 34.85 -2.20
CA ASN A 199 0.20 36.00 -2.77
C ASN A 199 -0.60 37.22 -2.30
N HIS A 200 -0.11 37.92 -1.29
CA HIS A 200 -0.57 39.28 -1.01
C HIS A 200 -0.15 40.09 -2.24
N GLY A 201 -1.08 40.23 -3.19
CA GLY A 201 -0.87 41.08 -4.34
C GLY A 201 -0.42 42.44 -3.82
N ARG A 202 0.81 42.83 -4.13
CA ARG A 202 1.22 44.22 -3.96
C ARG A 202 0.40 45.00 -4.97
N SER A 203 -0.68 45.63 -4.51
CA SER A 203 -1.26 46.76 -5.23
C SER A 203 -0.18 47.81 -5.34
N LEU A 204 0.30 48.04 -6.56
CA LEU A 204 1.09 49.21 -6.93
C LEU A 204 0.25 50.48 -6.79
#